data_AF-A0A1G2YNM7-F1
#
_entry.id   AF-A0A1G2YNM7-F1
#
_cell.length_a   1.000
_cell.length_b   1.000
_cell.length_c   1.000
_cell.angle_alpha   90.00
_cell.angle_beta   90.00
_cell.angle_gamma   90.00
#
_symmetry.space_group_name_H-M   'P 1'
#
loop_
_entity.id
_entity.type
_entity.pdbx_description
1 polymer ?
#
loop_
_entity_poly.entity_id
_entity_poly.type
_entity_poly.pdbx_seq_one_letter_code
_entity_poly.pdbx_strand_id
1 'polypeptide(L)'
;MVADYLIPVYIENEGSLGLTNCKPDERRQYFAEQGLKLPKNYTISRLAPKISVRVVFFEVDHGLFLIEAPNQSTAYRVLRALDGFFYLNNGEAPSLDRSIPKLNELRQIPNSNWTRDKLIEELRERNTEISPTNVYEFHSGWVVPQYDMCLLGPGIEAIYPNVHLVEALSHLGHSRYLFYGYMVGSYYHCHYKHDRNKLSHHQMQKKYFENRERYELSFVSAFKGIERILKVSQIKKHEIKDRLIDLGIPDIRPETMYRRWHETFSGFKKDISYSDIIKHFLDIRNVVAAHANPSPPDHFLISEDSLIEIQLFLSELCKSVLGNIESRQLPKGVVQPFSRGEY
;
A
#
# COMPACT_ATOMS: atom_id res chain seq x y z
N MET A 1 8.69 -26.90 9.73
CA MET A 1 8.24 -26.84 8.33
C MET A 1 8.09 -25.37 7.98
N VAL A 2 8.53 -24.94 6.79
CA VAL A 2 8.28 -23.60 6.23
C VAL A 2 7.29 -23.80 5.09
N ALA A 3 6.32 -22.90 4.96
CA ALA A 3 5.33 -22.89 3.88
C ALA A 3 5.59 -21.70 2.95
N ASP A 4 5.23 -21.88 1.69
CA ASP A 4 5.47 -20.95 0.60
C ASP A 4 4.13 -20.34 0.17
N TYR A 5 3.97 -19.03 0.31
CA TYR A 5 2.72 -18.33 0.03
C TYR A 5 2.91 -17.35 -1.12
N LEU A 6 2.19 -17.58 -2.22
CA LEU A 6 2.22 -16.76 -3.42
C LEU A 6 1.22 -15.60 -3.31
N ILE A 7 1.65 -14.41 -3.73
CA ILE A 7 0.80 -13.24 -3.88
C ILE A 7 0.62 -12.98 -5.39
N PRO A 8 -0.62 -12.90 -5.90
CA PRO A 8 -0.90 -12.61 -7.30
C PRO A 8 -0.58 -11.12 -7.58
N VAL A 9 0.65 -10.82 -8.00
CA VAL A 9 1.12 -9.49 -8.39
C VAL A 9 2.02 -9.64 -9.60
N TYR A 10 1.87 -8.79 -10.62
CA TYR A 10 2.77 -8.81 -11.76
C TYR A 10 3.97 -7.89 -11.50
N ILE A 11 5.14 -8.49 -11.37
CA ILE A 11 6.39 -7.75 -11.20
C ILE A 11 7.04 -7.61 -12.57
N GLU A 12 7.24 -6.36 -12.97
CA GLU A 12 7.93 -6.04 -14.21
C GLU A 12 9.40 -6.44 -14.13
N ASN A 13 9.88 -7.09 -15.19
CA ASN A 13 11.30 -7.32 -15.40
C ASN A 13 11.73 -6.46 -16.59
N GLU A 14 12.77 -5.64 -16.46
CA GLU A 14 13.18 -4.78 -17.58
C GLU A 14 13.50 -5.61 -18.83
N GLY A 15 12.94 -5.17 -19.97
CA GLY A 15 12.98 -5.89 -21.25
C GLY A 15 11.65 -6.55 -21.66
N SER A 16 10.70 -6.73 -20.74
CA SER A 16 9.40 -7.35 -21.03
C SER A 16 8.24 -6.37 -21.26
N LEU A 17 8.48 -5.06 -21.16
CA LEU A 17 7.49 -3.99 -21.37
C LEU A 17 6.75 -4.06 -22.72
N GLY A 18 7.38 -4.67 -23.74
CA GLY A 18 6.77 -4.93 -25.05
C GLY A 18 6.28 -6.37 -25.27
N LEU A 19 6.56 -7.28 -24.33
CA LEU A 19 6.29 -8.71 -24.44
C LEU A 19 5.08 -9.19 -23.61
N THR A 20 4.47 -8.30 -22.82
CA THR A 20 3.29 -8.61 -21.98
C THR A 20 2.14 -9.23 -22.77
N ASN A 21 1.99 -8.90 -24.06
CA ASN A 21 0.99 -9.48 -24.96
C ASN A 21 1.49 -10.69 -25.77
N CYS A 22 2.79 -11.01 -25.71
CA CYS A 22 3.37 -12.16 -26.41
C CYS A 22 3.09 -13.46 -25.67
N LYS A 23 2.91 -14.53 -26.43
CA LYS A 23 2.77 -15.89 -25.89
C LYS A 23 4.08 -16.35 -25.24
N PRO A 24 4.05 -17.25 -24.24
CA PRO A 24 5.26 -17.74 -23.59
C PRO A 24 6.35 -18.24 -24.56
N ASP A 25 5.98 -18.94 -25.64
CA ASP A 25 6.94 -19.42 -26.64
C ASP A 25 7.62 -18.29 -27.42
N GLU A 26 6.88 -17.24 -27.77
CA GLU A 26 7.40 -16.03 -28.42
C GLU A 26 8.37 -15.29 -27.49
N ARG A 27 8.07 -15.24 -26.18
CA ARG A 27 8.99 -14.67 -25.19
C ARG A 27 10.26 -15.50 -25.06
N ARG A 28 10.17 -16.84 -25.00
CA ARG A 28 11.35 -17.71 -24.97
C ARG A 28 12.22 -17.51 -26.21
N GLN A 29 11.60 -17.42 -27.37
CA GLN A 29 12.27 -17.14 -28.63
C GLN A 29 12.99 -15.80 -28.59
N TYR A 30 12.32 -14.74 -28.12
CA TYR A 30 12.95 -13.43 -27.94
C TYR A 30 14.19 -13.50 -27.04
N PHE A 31 14.09 -14.13 -25.86
CA PHE A 31 15.24 -14.27 -24.97
C PHE A 31 16.40 -15.03 -25.65
N ALA A 32 16.11 -16.09 -26.40
CA ALA A 32 17.12 -16.84 -27.14
C ALA A 32 17.78 -16.02 -28.26
N GLU A 33 16.98 -15.30 -29.06
CA GLU A 33 17.45 -14.45 -30.17
C GLU A 33 18.30 -13.28 -29.68
N GLN A 34 17.95 -12.69 -28.53
CA GLN A 34 18.73 -11.62 -27.90
C GLN A 34 19.94 -12.14 -27.11
N GLY A 35 20.17 -13.46 -27.05
CA GLY A 35 21.25 -14.05 -26.24
C GLY A 35 21.07 -13.84 -24.73
N LEU A 36 19.84 -13.57 -24.28
CA LEU A 36 19.50 -13.32 -22.89
C LEU A 36 19.17 -14.63 -22.16
N LYS A 37 19.46 -14.67 -20.85
CA LYS A 37 19.07 -15.78 -19.99
C LYS A 37 17.68 -15.52 -19.41
N LEU A 38 16.89 -16.58 -19.26
CA LEU A 38 15.64 -16.50 -18.52
C LEU A 38 15.90 -15.99 -17.09
N PRO A 39 14.98 -15.17 -16.54
CA PRO A 39 15.13 -14.65 -15.19
C PRO A 39 15.15 -15.79 -14.17
N LYS A 40 15.79 -15.53 -13.03
CA LYS A 40 15.90 -16.49 -11.93
C LYS A 40 15.26 -15.91 -10.69
N ASN A 41 14.59 -16.74 -9.91
CA ASN A 41 14.03 -16.37 -8.63
C ASN A 41 15.13 -15.78 -7.73
N TYR A 42 14.80 -14.73 -6.99
CA TYR A 42 15.73 -14.08 -6.08
C TYR A 42 15.04 -13.67 -4.77
N THR A 43 15.82 -13.50 -3.71
CA THR A 43 15.33 -13.03 -2.42
C THR A 43 15.45 -11.51 -2.38
N ILE A 44 14.35 -10.83 -2.05
CA ILE A 44 14.30 -9.38 -1.85
C ILE A 44 14.75 -9.05 -0.43
N SER A 45 14.24 -9.81 0.54
CA SER A 45 14.56 -9.65 1.95
C SER A 45 14.49 -10.97 2.71
N ARG A 46 15.36 -11.09 3.72
CA ARG A 46 15.31 -12.14 4.73
C ARG A 46 15.05 -11.48 6.09
N LEU A 47 13.80 -11.56 6.54
CA LEU A 47 13.32 -10.91 7.76
C LEU A 47 13.71 -11.70 9.02
N ALA A 48 13.80 -13.03 8.90
CA ALA A 48 14.24 -13.96 9.94
C ALA A 48 14.72 -15.29 9.32
N PRO A 49 15.33 -16.22 10.08
CA PRO A 49 15.85 -17.48 9.52
C PRO A 49 14.83 -18.34 8.74
N LYS A 50 13.54 -18.19 9.02
CA LYS A 50 12.43 -18.92 8.37
C LYS A 50 11.41 -17.97 7.73
N ILE A 51 11.79 -16.71 7.51
CA ILE A 51 10.89 -15.67 7.00
C ILE A 51 11.61 -14.88 5.91
N SER A 52 11.14 -15.00 4.67
CA SER A 52 11.71 -14.31 3.52
C SER A 52 10.63 -13.79 2.58
N VAL A 53 10.97 -12.77 1.82
CA VAL A 53 10.19 -12.31 0.66
C VAL A 53 11.06 -12.48 -0.58
N ARG A 54 10.52 -13.14 -1.59
CA ARG A 54 11.20 -13.48 -2.84
C ARG A 54 10.41 -12.98 -4.04
N VAL A 55 11.11 -12.74 -5.14
CA VAL A 55 10.51 -12.73 -6.47
C VAL A 55 10.70 -14.10 -7.07
N VAL A 56 9.61 -14.67 -7.58
CA VAL A 56 9.60 -15.93 -8.31
C VAL A 56 9.03 -15.70 -9.69
N PHE A 57 9.57 -16.39 -10.68
CA PHE A 57 9.14 -16.26 -12.07
C PHE A 57 8.39 -17.51 -12.51
N PHE A 58 7.37 -17.33 -13.34
CA PHE A 58 6.72 -18.39 -14.10
C PHE A 58 6.44 -17.87 -15.51
N GLU A 59 6.15 -18.77 -16.46
CA GLU A 59 5.91 -18.40 -17.86
C GLU A 59 6.92 -17.39 -18.40
N VAL A 60 8.19 -17.79 -18.38
CA VAL A 60 9.35 -17.02 -18.83
C VAL A 60 9.72 -15.90 -17.87
N ASP A 61 8.91 -14.86 -17.79
CA ASP A 61 9.24 -13.58 -17.18
C ASP A 61 8.14 -12.96 -16.32
N HIS A 62 7.01 -13.65 -16.09
CA HIS A 62 6.00 -13.18 -15.14
C HIS A 62 6.52 -13.33 -13.71
N GLY A 63 6.93 -12.22 -13.11
CA GLY A 63 7.39 -12.17 -11.72
C GLY A 63 6.22 -12.07 -10.75
N LEU A 64 6.25 -12.84 -9.66
CA LEU A 64 5.30 -12.82 -8.55
C LEU A 64 6.05 -12.68 -7.22
N PHE A 65 5.38 -12.20 -6.17
CA PHE A 65 5.92 -12.26 -4.81
C PHE A 65 5.64 -13.63 -4.17
N LEU A 66 6.65 -14.16 -3.48
CA LEU A 66 6.54 -15.33 -2.62
C LEU A 66 6.99 -14.97 -1.20
N ILE A 67 6.13 -15.27 -0.22
CA ILE A 67 6.45 -15.20 1.21
C ILE A 67 6.75 -16.61 1.70
N GLU A 68 7.96 -16.82 2.20
CA GLU A 68 8.33 -18.03 2.95
C GLU A 68 8.08 -17.75 4.43
N ALA A 69 7.29 -18.57 5.11
CA ALA A 69 6.94 -18.34 6.52
C ALA A 69 6.68 -19.66 7.28
N PRO A 70 6.85 -19.70 8.62
CA PRO A 70 6.58 -20.90 9.42
C PRO A 70 5.10 -21.24 9.54
N ASN A 71 4.20 -20.28 9.32
CA ASN A 71 2.75 -20.43 9.37
C ASN A 71 2.04 -19.26 8.67
N GLN A 72 0.75 -19.45 8.38
CA GLN A 72 -0.09 -18.48 7.68
C GLN A 72 -0.22 -17.14 8.41
N SER A 73 -0.30 -17.13 9.75
CA SER A 73 -0.36 -15.90 10.55
C SER A 73 0.88 -15.02 10.32
N THR A 74 2.06 -15.65 10.30
CA THR A 74 3.32 -14.96 10.00
C THR A 74 3.35 -14.45 8.57
N ALA A 75 2.87 -15.24 7.61
CA ALA A 75 2.78 -14.83 6.22
C ALA A 75 1.89 -13.59 6.04
N TYR A 76 0.72 -13.54 6.69
CA TYR A 76 -0.16 -12.36 6.66
C TYR A 76 0.48 -11.13 7.29
N ARG A 77 1.31 -11.29 8.34
CA ARG A 77 2.05 -10.16 8.90
C ARG A 77 3.07 -9.60 7.91
N VAL A 78 3.77 -10.47 7.18
CA VAL A 78 4.70 -10.06 6.11
C VAL A 78 3.94 -9.39 4.97
N LEU A 79 2.79 -9.95 4.55
CA LEU A 79 1.92 -9.34 3.54
C LEU A 79 1.49 -7.93 3.94
N ARG A 80 1.06 -7.72 5.20
CA ARG A 80 0.69 -6.38 5.67
C ARG A 80 1.86 -5.39 5.65
N ALA A 81 3.08 -5.84 5.90
CA ALA A 81 4.27 -4.99 5.78
C ALA A 81 4.54 -4.64 4.31
N LEU A 82 4.38 -5.62 3.41
CA LEU A 82 4.51 -5.43 1.95
C LEU A 82 3.46 -4.44 1.42
N ASP A 83 2.18 -4.66 1.74
CA ASP A 83 1.09 -3.75 1.36
C ASP A 83 1.31 -2.36 1.95
N GLY A 84 1.73 -2.29 3.22
CA GLY A 84 2.03 -1.04 3.91
C GLY A 84 3.11 -0.23 3.20
N PHE A 85 4.17 -0.88 2.71
CA PHE A 85 5.19 -0.24 1.89
C PHE A 85 4.58 0.37 0.62
N PHE A 86 3.75 -0.38 -0.10
CA PHE A 86 3.14 0.10 -1.35
C PHE A 86 2.13 1.22 -1.11
N TYR A 87 1.28 1.12 -0.09
CA TYR A 87 0.42 2.23 0.29
C TYR A 87 1.24 3.50 0.58
N LEU A 88 2.35 3.39 1.31
CA LEU A 88 3.14 4.55 1.69
C LEU A 88 3.78 5.29 0.50
N ASN A 89 4.23 4.52 -0.50
CA ASN A 89 4.95 5.04 -1.66
C ASN A 89 4.02 5.38 -2.83
N ASN A 90 3.02 4.53 -3.09
CA ASN A 90 2.25 4.55 -4.33
C ASN A 90 0.78 4.92 -4.11
N GLY A 91 0.32 5.00 -2.86
CA GLY A 91 -1.08 5.29 -2.55
C GLY A 91 -1.98 4.05 -2.56
N GLU A 92 -1.55 2.98 -3.22
CA GLU A 92 -2.28 1.73 -3.42
C GLU A 92 -1.36 0.53 -3.18
N ALA A 93 -1.94 -0.65 -2.97
CA ALA A 93 -1.22 -1.89 -2.77
C ALA A 93 -1.72 -2.99 -3.72
N PRO A 94 -0.83 -3.89 -4.17
CA PRO A 94 -1.20 -4.95 -5.09
C PRO A 94 -2.33 -5.86 -4.59
N SER A 95 -2.42 -6.10 -3.27
CA SER A 95 -3.42 -7.01 -2.69
C SER A 95 -4.83 -6.37 -2.51
N LEU A 96 -5.12 -5.25 -3.19
CA LEU A 96 -6.36 -4.49 -2.99
C LEU A 96 -7.60 -5.23 -3.52
N ASP A 97 -7.47 -6.16 -4.49
CA ASP A 97 -8.60 -6.91 -5.01
C ASP A 97 -9.19 -7.88 -3.96
N ARG A 98 -10.51 -7.80 -3.76
CA ARG A 98 -11.26 -8.61 -2.77
C ARG A 98 -11.77 -9.92 -3.31
N SER A 99 -11.67 -10.16 -4.63
CA SER A 99 -12.25 -11.35 -5.25
C SER A 99 -11.43 -12.62 -4.99
N ILE A 100 -10.21 -12.51 -4.43
CA ILE A 100 -9.24 -13.61 -4.39
C ILE A 100 -8.60 -13.82 -3.00
N PRO A 101 -8.26 -15.07 -2.62
CA PRO A 101 -7.36 -15.35 -1.50
C PRO A 101 -6.02 -14.62 -1.64
N LYS A 102 -5.73 -13.72 -0.70
CA LYS A 102 -4.51 -12.88 -0.71
C LYS A 102 -3.18 -13.66 -0.59
N LEU A 103 -3.24 -14.90 -0.12
CA LEU A 103 -2.10 -15.79 0.02
C LEU A 103 -2.49 -17.17 -0.49
N ASN A 104 -1.74 -17.66 -1.46
CA ASN A 104 -1.95 -18.96 -2.07
C ASN A 104 -0.81 -19.90 -1.68
N GLU A 105 -1.09 -20.90 -0.85
CA GLU A 105 -0.05 -21.82 -0.36
C GLU A 105 0.37 -22.80 -1.47
N LEU A 106 1.68 -22.94 -1.68
CA LEU A 106 2.27 -23.78 -2.70
C LEU A 106 2.90 -25.05 -2.12
N ARG A 107 2.93 -26.10 -2.94
CA ARG A 107 3.69 -27.33 -2.68
C ARG A 107 5.14 -27.19 -3.13
N GLN A 108 5.39 -26.42 -4.19
CA GLN A 108 6.69 -26.20 -4.78
C GLN A 108 6.84 -24.76 -5.27
N ILE A 109 8.07 -24.24 -5.23
CA ILE A 109 8.40 -22.89 -5.69
C ILE A 109 8.39 -22.84 -7.24
N PRO A 110 7.72 -21.86 -7.86
CA PRO A 110 7.66 -21.74 -9.32
C PRO A 110 9.03 -21.48 -9.95
N ASN A 111 9.17 -21.77 -11.24
CA ASN A 111 10.32 -21.36 -12.03
C ASN A 111 9.89 -20.88 -13.42
N SER A 112 10.74 -20.14 -14.12
CA SER A 112 10.44 -19.56 -15.44
C SER A 112 10.01 -20.57 -16.51
N ASN A 113 10.24 -21.87 -16.31
CA ASN A 113 9.78 -22.89 -17.26
C ASN A 113 8.36 -23.38 -16.99
N TRP A 114 7.78 -23.08 -15.83
CA TRP A 114 6.43 -23.48 -15.49
C TRP A 114 5.40 -22.80 -16.38
N THR A 115 4.39 -23.58 -16.75
CA THR A 115 3.16 -23.09 -17.35
C THR A 115 2.19 -22.65 -16.27
N ARG A 116 1.18 -21.87 -16.65
CA ARG A 116 0.02 -21.56 -15.82
C ARG A 116 -0.64 -22.80 -15.22
N ASP A 117 -0.92 -23.83 -16.01
CA ASP A 117 -1.55 -25.06 -15.53
C ASP A 117 -0.70 -25.73 -14.44
N LYS A 118 0.62 -25.73 -14.62
CA LYS A 118 1.54 -26.25 -13.61
C LYS A 118 1.51 -25.45 -12.31
N LEU A 119 1.43 -24.12 -12.38
CA LEU A 119 1.32 -23.27 -11.19
C LEU A 119 0.04 -23.59 -10.41
N ILE A 120 -1.09 -23.79 -11.10
CA ILE A 120 -2.39 -24.12 -10.49
C ILE A 120 -2.35 -25.50 -9.82
N GLU A 121 -1.73 -26.49 -10.47
CA GLU A 121 -1.60 -27.85 -9.93
C GLU A 121 -0.86 -27.88 -8.58
N GLU A 122 0.08 -26.96 -8.39
CA GLU A 122 0.95 -26.89 -7.21
C GLU A 122 0.34 -26.10 -6.04
N LEU A 123 -0.85 -25.52 -6.22
CA LEU A 123 -1.62 -24.91 -5.12
C LEU A 123 -2.10 -25.99 -4.13
N ARG A 124 -1.82 -25.81 -2.83
CA ARG A 124 -2.19 -26.76 -1.77
C ARG A 124 -3.70 -26.81 -1.56
N GLU A 125 -4.31 -25.66 -1.39
CA GLU A 125 -5.75 -25.51 -1.40
C GLU A 125 -6.18 -25.35 -2.86
N ARG A 126 -6.59 -26.45 -3.49
CA ARG A 126 -7.55 -26.35 -4.59
C ARG A 126 -8.85 -25.89 -3.96
N ASN A 127 -8.97 -24.59 -3.63
CA ASN A 127 -10.27 -24.04 -3.35
C ASN A 127 -11.14 -24.47 -4.53
N THR A 128 -12.23 -25.16 -4.21
CA THR A 128 -13.05 -25.96 -5.14
C THR A 128 -13.70 -25.17 -6.27
N GLU A 129 -13.39 -23.88 -6.37
CA GLU A 129 -13.63 -23.01 -7.51
C GLU A 129 -12.42 -22.07 -7.67
N ILE A 130 -11.29 -22.55 -8.19
CA ILE A 130 -10.33 -21.65 -8.85
C ILE A 130 -11.05 -21.20 -10.12
N SER A 131 -11.84 -20.12 -10.00
CA SER A 131 -12.51 -19.54 -11.14
C SER A 131 -11.46 -19.11 -12.18
N PRO A 132 -11.78 -19.10 -13.49
CA PRO A 132 -10.90 -18.55 -14.51
C PRO A 132 -10.34 -17.17 -14.14
N THR A 133 -11.10 -16.37 -13.40
CA THR A 133 -10.73 -15.05 -12.85
C THR A 133 -9.46 -15.11 -12.00
N ASN A 134 -9.31 -16.11 -11.12
CA ASN A 134 -8.12 -16.24 -10.27
C ASN A 134 -6.83 -16.45 -11.05
N VAL A 135 -6.98 -17.02 -12.22
CA VAL A 135 -5.86 -17.35 -13.06
C VAL A 135 -5.55 -16.23 -14.04
N TYR A 136 -6.53 -15.37 -14.39
CA TYR A 136 -6.27 -14.11 -15.08
C TYR A 136 -5.43 -13.15 -14.22
N GLU A 137 -5.62 -13.11 -12.91
CA GLU A 137 -4.88 -12.19 -12.02
C GLU A 137 -3.38 -12.50 -11.89
N PHE A 138 -2.94 -13.75 -12.08
CA PHE A 138 -1.51 -14.04 -12.21
C PHE A 138 -0.87 -13.37 -13.45
N HIS A 139 -1.69 -12.90 -14.40
CA HIS A 139 -1.25 -12.16 -15.60
C HIS A 139 -1.68 -10.70 -15.61
N SER A 140 -2.80 -10.35 -14.98
CA SER A 140 -3.34 -8.99 -14.88
C SER A 140 -3.06 -8.45 -13.47
N GLY A 141 -1.79 -8.30 -13.14
CA GLY A 141 -1.37 -7.81 -11.84
C GLY A 141 -0.98 -6.33 -11.88
N TRP A 142 -1.07 -5.68 -10.73
CA TRP A 142 -0.49 -4.36 -10.54
C TRP A 142 1.02 -4.40 -10.82
N VAL A 143 1.47 -3.59 -11.78
CA VAL A 143 2.87 -3.52 -12.20
C VAL A 143 3.68 -2.84 -11.09
N VAL A 144 4.64 -3.57 -10.51
CA VAL A 144 5.59 -2.98 -9.54
C VAL A 144 6.77 -2.36 -10.28
N PRO A 145 6.97 -1.03 -10.25
CA PRO A 145 8.12 -0.39 -10.86
C PRO A 145 9.43 -0.87 -10.23
N GLN A 146 10.49 -0.96 -11.03
CA GLN A 146 11.81 -1.39 -10.54
C GLN A 146 12.37 -0.46 -9.44
N TYR A 147 12.08 0.84 -9.51
CA TYR A 147 12.46 1.79 -8.46
C TYR A 147 11.93 1.34 -7.08
N ASP A 148 10.67 0.91 -7.03
CA ASP A 148 10.06 0.41 -5.80
C ASP A 148 10.68 -0.91 -5.37
N MET A 149 11.06 -1.79 -6.31
CA MET A 149 11.75 -3.04 -6.02
C MET A 149 13.10 -2.84 -5.31
N CYS A 150 13.84 -1.77 -5.65
CA CYS A 150 15.11 -1.43 -5.01
C CYS A 150 14.93 -0.92 -3.56
N LEU A 151 13.78 -0.33 -3.24
CA LEU A 151 13.44 0.17 -1.90
C LEU A 151 12.66 -0.85 -1.06
N LEU A 152 12.02 -1.82 -1.72
CA LEU A 152 11.10 -2.76 -1.09
C LEU A 152 11.78 -3.56 0.02
N GLY A 153 12.93 -4.17 -0.24
CA GLY A 153 13.65 -4.99 0.74
C GLY A 153 13.99 -4.26 2.03
N PRO A 154 14.77 -3.17 1.97
CA PRO A 154 15.03 -2.31 3.12
C PRO A 154 13.76 -1.77 3.79
N GLY A 155 12.74 -1.42 2.99
CA GLY A 155 11.46 -0.93 3.51
C GLY A 155 10.70 -1.96 4.33
N ILE A 156 10.56 -3.19 3.85
CA ILE A 156 9.89 -4.26 4.61
C ILE A 156 10.71 -4.69 5.83
N GLU A 157 12.04 -4.63 5.77
CA GLU A 157 12.94 -4.90 6.91
C GLU A 157 12.73 -3.90 8.04
N ALA A 158 12.45 -2.64 7.71
CA ALA A 158 12.15 -1.60 8.70
C ALA A 158 10.70 -1.68 9.20
N ILE A 159 9.73 -1.99 8.33
CA ILE A 159 8.30 -2.05 8.68
C ILE A 159 7.98 -3.29 9.52
N TYR A 160 8.36 -4.48 9.06
CA TYR A 160 7.95 -5.76 9.64
C TYR A 160 8.17 -5.91 11.16
N PRO A 161 9.34 -5.54 11.74
CA PRO A 161 9.57 -5.69 13.17
C PRO A 161 8.71 -4.73 14.01
N ASN A 162 8.29 -3.60 13.47
CA ASN A 162 7.50 -2.60 14.17
C ASN A 162 6.00 -2.90 14.05
N VAL A 163 5.45 -3.61 15.04
CA VAL A 163 4.02 -4.02 15.06
C VAL A 163 3.07 -2.83 14.96
N HIS A 164 3.38 -1.70 15.61
CA HIS A 164 2.56 -0.51 15.58
C HIS A 164 2.53 0.15 14.20
N LEU A 165 3.67 0.18 13.51
CA LEU A 165 3.75 0.68 12.14
C LEU A 165 3.01 -0.23 11.15
N VAL A 166 3.14 -1.55 11.29
CA VAL A 166 2.38 -2.52 10.47
C VAL A 166 0.86 -2.31 10.65
N GLU A 167 0.39 -2.18 11.90
CA GLU A 167 -1.03 -1.93 12.17
C GLU A 167 -1.49 -0.57 11.64
N ALA A 168 -0.69 0.48 11.81
CA ALA A 168 -0.99 1.81 11.29
C ALA A 168 -1.11 1.83 9.76
N LEU A 169 -0.18 1.20 9.06
CA LEU A 169 -0.20 1.06 7.60
C LEU A 169 -1.36 0.19 7.12
N SER A 170 -1.73 -0.85 7.87
CA SER A 170 -2.92 -1.64 7.57
C SER A 170 -4.18 -0.77 7.68
N HIS A 171 -4.30 0.07 8.72
CA HIS A 171 -5.40 1.02 8.88
C HIS A 171 -5.45 2.09 7.78
N LEU A 172 -4.29 2.59 7.34
CA LEU A 172 -4.16 3.47 6.17
C LEU A 172 -4.69 2.78 4.91
N GLY A 173 -4.27 1.53 4.68
CA GLY A 173 -4.73 0.72 3.55
C GLY A 173 -6.24 0.53 3.55
N HIS A 174 -6.85 0.19 4.70
CA HIS A 174 -8.31 0.08 4.82
C HIS A 174 -9.04 1.41 4.57
N SER A 175 -8.48 2.52 5.07
CA SER A 175 -9.05 3.86 4.85
C SER A 175 -9.09 4.21 3.36
N ARG A 176 -8.00 3.96 2.63
CA ARG A 176 -7.93 4.20 1.19
C ARG A 176 -8.76 3.21 0.39
N TYR A 177 -8.78 1.94 0.79
CA TYR A 177 -9.59 0.91 0.15
C TYR A 177 -11.07 1.31 0.08
N LEU A 178 -11.62 1.89 1.16
CA LEU A 178 -13.04 2.32 1.19
C LEU A 178 -13.40 3.38 0.14
N PHE A 179 -12.38 3.97 -0.50
CA PHE A 179 -12.46 4.99 -1.54
C PHE A 179 -11.80 4.56 -2.86
N TYR A 180 -11.42 3.29 -2.98
CA TYR A 180 -10.85 2.74 -4.20
C TYR A 180 -11.83 2.91 -5.37
N GLY A 181 -11.35 3.43 -6.50
CA GLY A 181 -12.17 3.78 -7.68
C GLY A 181 -12.90 5.13 -7.62
N TYR A 182 -12.90 5.82 -6.47
CA TYR A 182 -13.49 7.17 -6.33
C TYR A 182 -12.41 8.27 -6.16
N MET A 183 -11.31 7.96 -5.46
CA MET A 183 -10.30 8.95 -5.02
C MET A 183 -8.90 8.34 -4.80
N VAL A 184 -8.29 7.72 -5.81
CA VAL A 184 -6.93 7.15 -5.65
C VAL A 184 -6.00 7.68 -6.74
N GLY A 185 -4.82 8.14 -6.33
CA GLY A 185 -3.72 8.54 -7.21
C GLY A 185 -3.38 10.03 -7.18
N SER A 186 -2.12 10.33 -7.48
CA SER A 186 -1.59 11.71 -7.60
C SER A 186 -2.35 12.56 -8.64
N TYR A 187 -2.85 11.91 -9.70
CA TYR A 187 -3.67 12.54 -10.74
C TYR A 187 -5.02 13.04 -10.21
N TYR A 188 -5.63 12.34 -9.25
CA TYR A 188 -6.87 12.81 -8.65
C TYR A 188 -6.64 14.06 -7.83
N HIS A 189 -5.57 14.12 -7.02
CA HIS A 189 -5.31 15.25 -6.12
C HIS A 189 -5.12 16.60 -6.84
N CYS A 190 -4.53 16.62 -8.05
CA CYS A 190 -4.32 17.86 -8.79
C CYS A 190 -5.61 18.41 -9.42
N HIS A 191 -6.53 17.56 -9.84
CA HIS A 191 -7.83 17.96 -10.41
C HIS A 191 -8.91 18.16 -9.33
N TYR A 192 -8.83 17.40 -8.25
CA TYR A 192 -9.79 17.39 -7.15
C TYR A 192 -10.06 18.79 -6.60
N LYS A 193 -9.01 19.58 -6.28
CA LYS A 193 -9.19 20.93 -5.72
C LYS A 193 -9.95 21.86 -6.68
N HIS A 194 -9.68 21.73 -7.97
CA HIS A 194 -10.35 22.54 -9.00
C HIS A 194 -11.83 22.20 -9.09
N ASP A 195 -12.17 20.91 -9.11
CA ASP A 195 -13.56 20.44 -9.16
C ASP A 195 -14.29 20.77 -7.86
N ARG A 196 -13.59 20.63 -6.73
CA ARG A 196 -14.09 20.92 -5.38
C ARG A 196 -14.52 22.37 -5.21
N ASN A 197 -13.73 23.31 -5.74
CA ASN A 197 -14.04 24.75 -5.70
C ASN A 197 -15.28 25.13 -6.54
N LYS A 198 -15.72 24.27 -7.46
CA LYS A 198 -16.93 24.47 -8.26
C LYS A 198 -18.20 23.89 -7.63
N LEU A 199 -18.07 23.10 -6.56
CA LEU A 199 -19.20 22.48 -5.89
C LEU A 199 -19.86 23.46 -4.90
N SER A 200 -21.17 23.61 -5.02
CA SER A 200 -21.98 24.32 -4.03
C SER A 200 -22.07 23.55 -2.71
N HIS A 201 -22.35 24.24 -1.60
CA HIS A 201 -22.53 23.63 -0.28
C HIS A 201 -23.55 22.48 -0.29
N HIS A 202 -24.67 22.67 -0.99
CA HIS A 202 -25.70 21.65 -1.16
C HIS A 202 -25.16 20.39 -1.87
N GLN A 203 -24.32 20.54 -2.91
CA GLN A 203 -23.73 19.39 -3.59
C GLN A 203 -22.74 18.63 -2.70
N MET A 204 -21.99 19.32 -1.83
CA MET A 204 -21.11 18.68 -0.85
C MET A 204 -21.91 17.86 0.17
N GLN A 205 -22.96 18.45 0.74
CA GLN A 205 -23.82 17.78 1.71
C GLN A 205 -24.51 16.57 1.08
N LYS A 206 -25.03 16.71 -0.15
CA LYS A 206 -25.60 15.58 -0.91
C LYS A 206 -24.59 14.44 -1.05
N LYS A 207 -23.37 14.73 -1.52
CA LYS A 207 -22.30 13.72 -1.65
C LYS A 207 -22.00 13.02 -0.31
N TYR A 208 -21.92 13.79 0.78
CA TYR A 208 -21.71 13.25 2.12
C TYR A 208 -22.83 12.27 2.49
N PHE A 209 -24.10 12.67 2.38
CA PHE A 209 -25.21 11.78 2.75
C PHE A 209 -25.28 10.52 1.88
N GLU A 210 -24.97 10.64 0.58
CA GLU A 210 -24.91 9.49 -0.34
C GLU A 210 -23.78 8.50 -0.01
N ASN A 211 -22.70 8.96 0.64
CA ASN A 211 -21.51 8.16 0.90
C ASN A 211 -21.13 8.07 2.39
N ARG A 212 -22.08 8.42 3.27
CA ARG A 212 -21.83 8.67 4.70
C ARG A 212 -21.06 7.55 5.38
N GLU A 213 -21.52 6.31 5.22
CA GLU A 213 -20.89 5.14 5.84
C GLU A 213 -19.43 4.97 5.39
N ARG A 214 -19.15 5.17 4.10
CA ARG A 214 -17.78 5.05 3.57
C ARG A 214 -16.88 6.13 4.16
N TYR A 215 -17.39 7.37 4.25
CA TYR A 215 -16.67 8.52 4.78
C TYR A 215 -16.35 8.30 6.26
N GLU A 216 -17.35 7.97 7.08
CA GLU A 216 -17.18 7.73 8.50
C GLU A 216 -16.23 6.54 8.78
N LEU A 217 -16.40 5.40 8.10
CA LEU A 217 -15.54 4.23 8.28
C LEU A 217 -14.09 4.49 7.85
N SER A 218 -13.89 5.22 6.75
CA SER A 218 -12.54 5.55 6.27
C SER A 218 -11.83 6.52 7.20
N PHE A 219 -12.52 7.55 7.68
CA PHE A 219 -11.99 8.49 8.65
C PHE A 219 -11.61 7.77 9.95
N VAL A 220 -12.52 6.95 10.49
CA VAL A 220 -12.27 6.17 11.72
C VAL A 220 -11.09 5.21 11.52
N SER A 221 -10.97 4.56 10.36
CA SER A 221 -9.83 3.69 10.06
C SER A 221 -8.52 4.47 10.06
N ALA A 222 -8.44 5.61 9.38
CA ALA A 222 -7.22 6.45 9.40
C ALA A 222 -6.91 6.95 10.82
N PHE A 223 -7.92 7.39 11.56
CA PHE A 223 -7.74 7.82 12.95
C PHE A 223 -7.21 6.68 13.84
N LYS A 224 -7.73 5.46 13.69
CA LYS A 224 -7.18 4.28 14.36
C LYS A 224 -5.71 4.04 14.01
N GLY A 225 -5.31 4.29 12.75
CA GLY A 225 -3.90 4.24 12.37
C GLY A 225 -3.02 5.22 13.16
N ILE A 226 -3.51 6.44 13.41
CA ILE A 226 -2.81 7.45 14.24
C ILE A 226 -2.68 6.94 15.69
N GLU A 227 -3.74 6.36 16.26
CA GLU A 227 -3.68 5.76 17.61
C GLU A 227 -2.62 4.66 17.70
N ARG A 228 -2.46 3.85 16.65
CA ARG A 228 -1.41 2.82 16.57
C ARG A 228 -0.01 3.41 16.54
N ILE A 229 0.23 4.46 15.74
CA ILE A 229 1.52 5.17 15.74
C ILE A 229 1.85 5.72 17.13
N LEU A 230 0.87 6.34 17.80
CA LEU A 230 1.02 6.88 19.15
C LEU A 230 1.05 5.79 20.25
N LYS A 231 0.93 4.51 19.88
CA LYS A 231 0.94 3.35 20.78
C LYS A 231 -0.12 3.43 21.88
N VAL A 232 -1.31 3.93 21.55
CA VAL A 232 -2.45 4.05 22.45
C VAL A 232 -3.67 3.33 21.87
N SER A 233 -4.56 2.86 22.75
CA SER A 233 -5.86 2.30 22.33
C SER A 233 -6.91 3.37 22.05
N GLN A 234 -6.79 4.51 22.72
CA GLN A 234 -7.62 5.70 22.56
C GLN A 234 -6.83 6.95 22.92
N ILE A 235 -6.80 7.93 22.01
CA ILE A 235 -6.12 9.21 22.27
C ILE A 235 -6.92 10.05 23.26
N LYS A 236 -6.24 10.62 24.26
CA LYS A 236 -6.75 11.70 25.11
C LYS A 236 -6.06 13.02 24.77
N LYS A 237 -6.82 14.11 24.68
CA LYS A 237 -6.33 15.43 24.25
C LYS A 237 -5.06 15.91 24.94
N HIS A 238 -4.96 15.70 26.26
CA HIS A 238 -3.83 16.18 27.06
C HIS A 238 -2.55 15.35 26.87
N GLU A 239 -2.66 14.11 26.40
CA GLU A 239 -1.50 13.20 26.24
C GLU A 239 -0.82 13.34 24.87
N ILE A 240 -1.46 13.99 23.89
CA ILE A 240 -1.00 13.99 22.48
C ILE A 240 0.42 14.52 22.33
N LYS A 241 0.72 15.66 22.98
CA LYS A 241 2.02 16.33 22.82
C LYS A 241 3.15 15.46 23.37
N ASP A 242 2.95 14.88 24.55
CA ASP A 242 3.95 14.03 25.21
C ASP A 242 4.24 12.79 24.36
N ARG A 243 3.19 12.17 23.79
CA ARG A 243 3.36 11.01 22.89
C ARG A 243 4.16 11.32 21.63
N LEU A 244 3.97 12.49 21.03
CA LEU A 244 4.73 12.91 19.85
C LEU A 244 6.21 13.14 20.19
N ILE A 245 6.48 13.74 21.36
CA ILE A 245 7.85 13.95 21.86
C ILE A 245 8.54 12.60 22.11
N ASP A 246 7.87 11.66 22.76
CA ASP A 246 8.40 10.32 23.05
C ASP A 246 8.78 9.54 21.78
N LEU A 247 8.09 9.80 20.67
CA LEU A 247 8.39 9.19 19.37
C LEU A 247 9.51 9.91 18.61
N GLY A 248 10.01 11.04 19.11
CA GLY A 248 11.01 11.85 18.42
C GLY A 248 10.53 12.44 17.10
N ILE A 249 9.21 12.54 16.90
CA ILE A 249 8.63 13.09 15.67
C ILE A 249 8.69 14.62 15.77
N PRO A 250 9.49 15.30 14.92
CA PRO A 250 9.56 16.74 14.93
C PRO A 250 8.21 17.33 14.47
N ASP A 251 7.87 18.51 14.98
CA ASP A 251 6.66 19.22 14.57
C ASP A 251 6.74 19.67 13.08
N ILE A 252 5.61 20.08 12.50
CA ILE A 252 5.51 20.42 11.06
C ILE A 252 6.58 21.44 10.69
N ARG A 253 7.52 21.03 9.83
CA ARG A 253 8.45 21.98 9.21
C ARG A 253 7.76 22.73 8.08
N PRO A 254 8.07 24.02 7.89
CA PRO A 254 7.50 24.88 6.84
C PRO A 254 7.58 24.31 5.41
N GLU A 255 8.56 23.44 5.17
CA GLU A 255 8.96 22.94 3.85
C GLU A 255 8.36 21.57 3.50
N THR A 256 7.61 20.94 4.42
CA THR A 256 7.09 19.58 4.20
C THR A 256 6.00 19.54 3.13
N MET A 257 5.98 18.46 2.35
CA MET A 257 4.88 18.17 1.43
C MET A 257 3.53 18.10 2.15
N TYR A 258 3.54 17.62 3.40
CA TYR A 258 2.35 17.62 4.23
C TYR A 258 1.80 19.01 4.51
N ARG A 259 2.62 20.03 4.83
CA ARG A 259 2.11 21.40 5.03
C ARG A 259 1.38 21.92 3.80
N ARG A 260 1.91 21.67 2.59
CA ARG A 260 1.27 22.06 1.32
C ARG A 260 -0.09 21.38 1.14
N TRP A 261 -0.21 20.13 1.56
CA TRP A 261 -1.47 19.40 1.55
C TRP A 261 -2.43 19.91 2.62
N HIS A 262 -1.97 20.11 3.85
CA HIS A 262 -2.76 20.68 4.93
C HIS A 262 -3.33 22.06 4.56
N GLU A 263 -2.51 22.98 4.05
CA GLU A 263 -2.95 24.28 3.54
C GLU A 263 -3.97 24.13 2.39
N THR A 264 -3.84 23.05 1.61
CA THR A 264 -4.72 22.78 0.48
C THR A 264 -6.09 22.24 0.88
N PHE A 265 -6.15 21.34 1.86
CA PHE A 265 -7.36 20.59 2.21
C PHE A 265 -8.05 21.11 3.46
N SER A 266 -7.31 21.64 4.44
CA SER A 266 -7.90 22.17 5.68
C SER A 266 -8.41 23.61 5.54
N GLY A 267 -7.90 24.36 4.55
CA GLY A 267 -8.17 25.79 4.37
C GLY A 267 -7.49 26.70 5.40
N PHE A 268 -6.72 26.16 6.36
CA PHE A 268 -5.96 26.94 7.34
C PHE A 268 -4.58 27.32 6.80
N LYS A 269 -4.20 28.60 6.94
CA LYS A 269 -2.92 29.18 6.49
C LYS A 269 -1.95 29.52 7.62
N LYS A 270 -2.19 29.02 8.84
CA LYS A 270 -1.38 29.34 10.03
C LYS A 270 -0.41 28.21 10.35
N ASP A 271 0.66 28.55 11.07
CA ASP A 271 1.52 27.54 11.69
C ASP A 271 0.68 26.70 12.66
N ILE A 272 0.58 25.41 12.35
CA ILE A 272 -0.24 24.43 13.06
C ILE A 272 0.70 23.28 13.47
N SER A 273 0.56 22.82 14.71
CA SER A 273 1.32 21.67 15.21
C SER A 273 0.66 20.33 14.86
N TYR A 274 1.43 19.25 14.79
CA TYR A 274 0.89 17.88 14.74
C TYR A 274 -0.09 17.60 15.88
N SER A 275 0.19 18.14 17.07
CA SER A 275 -0.71 18.01 18.22
C SER A 275 -2.08 18.63 17.94
N ASP A 276 -2.13 19.80 17.31
CA ASP A 276 -3.39 20.50 17.06
C ASP A 276 -4.20 19.84 15.94
N ILE A 277 -3.53 19.27 14.94
CA ILE A 277 -4.18 18.46 13.89
C ILE A 277 -4.81 17.20 14.49
N ILE A 278 -4.09 16.49 15.35
CA ILE A 278 -4.63 15.29 16.01
C ILE A 278 -5.81 15.64 16.91
N LYS A 279 -5.76 16.77 17.63
CA LYS A 279 -6.91 17.26 18.41
C LYS A 279 -8.11 17.57 17.52
N HIS A 280 -7.89 18.21 16.37
CA HIS A 280 -8.94 18.50 15.40
C HIS A 280 -9.59 17.22 14.88
N PHE A 281 -8.80 16.23 14.46
CA PHE A 281 -9.34 14.93 14.03
C PHE A 281 -10.04 14.17 15.16
N LEU A 282 -9.55 14.28 16.40
CA LEU A 282 -10.21 13.69 17.56
C LEU A 282 -11.59 14.32 17.80
N ASP A 283 -11.73 15.63 17.59
CA ASP A 283 -13.01 16.32 17.71
C ASP A 283 -14.00 15.86 16.64
N ILE A 284 -13.57 15.76 15.37
CA ILE A 284 -14.38 15.16 14.30
C ILE A 284 -14.79 13.72 14.67
N ARG A 285 -13.82 12.89 15.08
CA ARG A 285 -14.07 11.48 15.45
C ARG A 285 -15.07 11.36 16.60
N ASN A 286 -14.99 12.21 17.62
CA ASN A 286 -15.90 12.16 18.76
C ASN A 286 -17.33 12.60 18.38
N VAL A 287 -17.46 13.56 17.47
CA VAL A 287 -18.78 13.98 16.95
C VAL A 287 -19.40 12.87 16.10
N VAL A 288 -18.61 12.19 15.27
CA VAL A 288 -19.07 11.05 14.44
C VAL A 288 -19.41 9.84 15.29
N ALA A 289 -18.53 9.45 16.23
CA ALA A 289 -18.72 8.32 17.12
C ALA A 289 -19.85 8.51 18.13
N ALA A 290 -20.35 9.74 18.30
CA ALA A 290 -21.53 9.98 19.11
C ALA A 290 -22.78 9.26 18.57
N HIS A 291 -22.78 8.73 17.33
CA HIS A 291 -23.79 7.85 16.68
C HIS A 291 -25.27 8.29 16.76
N ALA A 292 -25.57 9.35 17.49
CA ALA A 292 -26.88 9.77 17.96
C ALA A 292 -27.03 11.29 17.87
N ASN A 293 -26.09 12.00 17.23
CA ASN A 293 -26.35 13.38 16.85
C ASN A 293 -27.03 13.37 15.46
N PRO A 294 -28.35 13.59 15.38
CA PRO A 294 -29.06 13.67 14.10
C PRO A 294 -28.68 14.90 13.28
N SER A 295 -27.94 15.86 13.87
CA SER A 295 -27.53 17.10 13.22
C SER A 295 -26.13 17.52 13.71
N PRO A 296 -25.06 16.79 13.34
CA PRO A 296 -23.71 17.24 13.61
C PRO A 296 -23.50 18.63 12.98
N PRO A 297 -22.79 19.55 13.65
CA PRO A 297 -22.46 20.84 13.06
C PRO A 297 -21.75 20.66 11.72
N ASP A 298 -22.06 21.50 10.72
CA ASP A 298 -21.56 21.34 9.35
C ASP A 298 -20.02 21.26 9.27
N HIS A 299 -19.30 21.94 10.17
CA HIS A 299 -17.83 21.93 10.22
C HIS A 299 -17.22 20.63 10.77
N PHE A 300 -18.03 19.72 11.30
CA PHE A 300 -17.62 18.37 11.73
C PHE A 300 -18.13 17.28 10.78
N LEU A 301 -18.84 17.64 9.71
CA LEU A 301 -19.16 16.69 8.65
C LEU A 301 -17.85 16.26 7.97
N ILE A 302 -17.63 14.94 7.94
CA ILE A 302 -16.49 14.39 7.20
C ILE A 302 -16.71 14.73 5.73
N SER A 303 -15.79 15.46 5.14
CA SER A 303 -15.73 15.73 3.70
C SER A 303 -14.64 14.91 3.05
N GLU A 304 -14.69 14.82 1.72
CA GLU A 304 -13.58 14.29 0.90
C GLU A 304 -12.24 14.99 1.24
N ASP A 305 -12.26 16.30 1.53
CA ASP A 305 -11.06 17.07 1.94
C ASP A 305 -10.49 16.54 3.26
N SER A 306 -11.34 16.37 4.29
CA SER A 306 -10.92 15.88 5.61
C SER A 306 -10.40 14.43 5.56
N LEU A 307 -10.91 13.62 4.63
CA LEU A 307 -10.47 12.25 4.41
C LEU A 307 -9.10 12.19 3.75
N ILE A 308 -8.89 12.97 2.68
CA ILE A 308 -7.58 13.10 2.06
C ILE A 308 -6.58 13.61 3.10
N GLU A 309 -6.95 14.62 3.88
CA GLU A 309 -6.08 15.21 4.88
C GLU A 309 -5.64 14.20 5.96
N ILE A 310 -6.57 13.45 6.56
CA ILE A 310 -6.21 12.46 7.59
C ILE A 310 -5.40 11.29 7.04
N GLN A 311 -5.66 10.86 5.80
CA GLN A 311 -4.89 9.80 5.14
C GLN A 311 -3.45 10.25 4.82
N LEU A 312 -3.29 11.47 4.33
CA LEU A 312 -1.97 12.07 4.08
C LEU A 312 -1.23 12.30 5.40
N PHE A 313 -1.93 12.75 6.44
CA PHE A 313 -1.35 12.93 7.77
C PHE A 313 -0.86 11.61 8.37
N LEU A 314 -1.67 10.56 8.31
CA LEU A 314 -1.24 9.23 8.75
C LEU A 314 -0.03 8.73 7.94
N SER A 315 -0.01 8.96 6.63
CA SER A 315 1.13 8.61 5.79
C SER A 315 2.40 9.33 6.22
N GLU A 316 2.30 10.62 6.55
CA GLU A 316 3.42 11.44 7.04
C GLU A 316 3.96 10.92 8.39
N LEU A 317 3.07 10.60 9.33
CA LEU A 317 3.45 10.00 10.60
C LEU A 317 4.14 8.65 10.41
N CYS A 318 3.61 7.80 9.53
CA CYS A 318 4.23 6.52 9.18
C CYS A 318 5.62 6.72 8.58
N LYS A 319 5.82 7.70 7.68
CA LYS A 319 7.13 8.03 7.10
C LYS A 319 8.11 8.53 8.16
N SER A 320 7.64 9.35 9.09
CA SER A 320 8.47 9.86 10.20
C SER A 320 8.95 8.75 11.12
N VAL A 321 8.10 7.76 11.42
CA VAL A 321 8.49 6.58 12.21
C VAL A 321 9.37 5.61 11.42
N LEU A 322 9.13 5.47 10.12
CA LEU A 322 9.91 4.60 9.24
C LEU A 322 11.33 5.12 9.03
N GLY A 323 11.50 6.45 8.98
CA GLY A 323 12.77 7.10 8.71
C GLY A 323 13.21 6.98 7.25
N ASN A 324 14.48 7.30 6.99
CA ASN A 324 15.06 7.20 5.66
C ASN A 324 15.39 5.75 5.33
N ILE A 325 14.95 5.30 4.16
CA ILE A 325 15.28 3.98 3.62
C ILE A 325 16.32 4.17 2.51
N GLU A 326 17.47 3.52 2.65
CA GLU A 326 18.49 3.48 1.60
C GLU A 326 18.16 2.40 0.56
N SER A 327 18.30 2.74 -0.72
CA SER A 327 18.04 1.81 -1.81
C SER A 327 19.10 0.69 -1.83
N ARG A 328 18.66 -0.53 -2.12
CA ARG A 328 19.53 -1.69 -2.28
C ARG A 328 19.62 -2.06 -3.75
N GLN A 329 20.84 -2.29 -4.24
CA GLN A 329 21.02 -2.85 -5.58
C GLN A 329 20.41 -4.25 -5.66
N LEU A 330 19.61 -4.50 -6.70
CA LEU A 330 19.08 -5.83 -6.98
C LEU A 330 20.21 -6.79 -7.40
N PRO A 331 20.05 -8.12 -7.20
CA PRO A 331 21.06 -9.11 -7.56
C PRO A 331 21.50 -9.03 -9.03
N LYS A 332 22.79 -9.29 -9.30
CA LYS A 332 23.36 -9.33 -10.66
C LYS A 332 22.57 -10.31 -11.56
N GLY A 333 22.07 -9.82 -12.69
CA GLY A 333 21.21 -10.60 -13.62
C GLY A 333 19.74 -10.19 -13.59
N VAL A 334 19.33 -9.33 -12.66
CA VAL A 334 18.18 -8.44 -12.83
C VAL A 334 18.69 -7.26 -13.64
N VAL A 335 18.17 -7.05 -14.85
CA VAL A 335 18.64 -5.99 -15.76
C VAL A 335 18.55 -4.65 -15.04
N GLN A 336 19.66 -3.89 -15.00
CA GLN A 336 19.66 -2.53 -14.48
C GLN A 336 19.21 -1.58 -15.57
N PRO A 337 18.53 -0.47 -15.22
CA PRO A 337 18.02 0.46 -16.21
C PRO A 337 19.15 0.94 -17.11
N PHE A 338 18.86 1.01 -18.41
CA PHE A 338 19.49 2.04 -19.23
C PHE A 338 19.28 3.34 -18.47
N SER A 339 20.39 3.94 -17.99
CA SER A 339 20.42 5.29 -17.48
C SER A 339 19.60 6.14 -18.43
N ARG A 340 18.46 6.68 -17.97
CA ARG A 340 17.64 7.61 -18.76
C ARG A 340 18.61 8.65 -19.32
N GLY A 341 18.85 8.58 -20.63
CA GLY A 341 19.47 9.67 -21.34
C GLY A 341 18.68 10.92 -21.02
N GLU A 342 19.43 11.98 -20.72
CA GLU A 342 18.93 13.34 -20.53
C GLU A 342 17.89 13.65 -21.61
N TYR A 343 16.65 13.89 -21.18
CA TYR A 343 15.60 14.55 -21.95
C TYR A 343 14.99 15.65 -21.10
#